data_AF-A0A2S4PI71-F1
#
_entry.id   AF-A0A2S4PI71-F1
#
_cell.length_a   1.000
_cell.length_b   1.000
_cell.length_c   1.000
_cell.angle_alpha   90.00
_cell.angle_beta   90.00
_cell.angle_gamma   90.00
#
_symmetry.space_group_name_H-M   'P 1'
#
loop_
_entity.id
_entity.type
_entity.pdbx_description
1 polymer ?
#
loop_
_entity_poly.entity_id
_entity_poly.type
_entity_poly.pdbx_seq_one_letter_code
_entity_poly.pdbx_strand_id
1 'polypeptide(L)'
;TDKVPYYHEATVDIESGKVLEHEVIGKEHQAALTLDEFDILVEEFTLPDGFEVVVEPWPYGGLDLTDENRRFFQGLIFAQDTRNGNPDSNFYAFPLPLIPIMDFHKREIIRIERLATGGRDDGIETKTQNEAKILDHCANAEYVPELLPNGTRKDLKTLNVVQPDGPSFKVTDNSLVEWQKWRFRVSFNPREGAVIHDVHYDGRSVLYRLSISEMTVPYADARAPFNRKQAFDFGDGGAGNCANNLSLGCDCLGVIKYFDAWTINSKGDISPQPNVICLHEQDNGIGWKHTNWRTGRAVVTRSRELVVQFIITLANYEYIFAYKFDQSGGIDIETRATGIVSSVNIDPGKTSDYGSFL
;
A
#
# COMPACT_ATOMS: atom_id res chain seq x y z
N THR A 1 15.28 23.00 -27.04
CA THR A 1 14.03 22.73 -26.33
C THR A 1 14.38 21.93 -25.10
N ASP A 2 13.87 22.32 -23.94
CA ASP A 2 14.28 21.86 -22.61
C ASP A 2 13.87 20.41 -22.29
N LYS A 3 13.14 19.72 -23.18
CA LYS A 3 12.63 18.34 -23.03
C LYS A 3 11.83 18.11 -21.73
N VAL A 4 11.42 19.18 -21.03
CA VAL A 4 10.60 19.08 -19.82
C VAL A 4 9.15 18.86 -20.27
N PRO A 5 8.50 17.74 -19.88
CA PRO A 5 7.12 17.48 -20.24
C PRO A 5 6.19 18.51 -19.59
N TYR A 6 5.07 18.78 -20.25
CA TYR A 6 3.96 19.54 -19.69
C TYR A 6 2.92 18.56 -19.17
N TYR A 7 2.34 18.87 -18.01
CA TYR A 7 1.18 18.13 -17.51
C TYR A 7 -0.08 18.74 -18.10
N HIS A 8 -1.06 17.89 -18.37
CA HIS A 8 -2.35 18.29 -18.94
C HIS A 8 -3.46 17.76 -18.06
N GLU A 9 -4.43 18.60 -17.75
CA GLU A 9 -5.68 18.20 -17.12
C GLU A 9 -6.81 18.38 -18.14
N ALA A 10 -7.67 17.37 -18.27
CA ALA A 10 -8.77 17.40 -19.21
C ALA A 10 -10.01 16.71 -18.64
N THR A 11 -11.16 17.36 -18.82
CA THR A 11 -12.47 16.76 -18.56
C THR A 11 -13.10 16.35 -19.88
N VAL A 12 -13.43 15.07 -20.03
CA VAL A 12 -14.00 14.51 -21.25
C VAL A 12 -15.41 14.01 -20.98
N ASP A 13 -16.37 14.47 -21.77
CA ASP A 13 -17.70 13.87 -21.83
C ASP A 13 -17.64 12.60 -22.67
N ILE A 14 -17.81 11.46 -22.00
CA ILE A 14 -17.73 10.14 -22.63
C ILE A 14 -18.92 9.83 -23.55
N GLU A 15 -20.08 10.48 -23.38
CA GLU A 15 -21.24 10.24 -24.24
C GLU A 15 -21.07 10.92 -25.60
N SER A 16 -20.61 12.18 -25.58
CA SER A 16 -20.36 12.94 -26.81
C SER A 16 -18.95 12.75 -27.39
N GLY A 17 -18.02 12.18 -26.61
CA GLY A 17 -16.61 12.03 -26.96
C GLY A 17 -15.84 13.35 -27.03
N LYS A 18 -16.36 14.42 -26.42
CA LYS A 18 -15.79 15.76 -26.51
C LYS A 18 -15.01 16.11 -25.25
N VAL A 19 -13.87 16.77 -25.44
CA VAL A 19 -13.17 17.47 -24.37
C VAL A 19 -13.98 18.71 -24.01
N LEU A 20 -14.46 18.78 -22.76
CA LEU A 20 -15.22 19.90 -22.23
C LEU A 20 -14.28 21.01 -21.75
N GLU A 21 -13.24 20.60 -21.03
CA GLU A 21 -12.25 21.48 -20.43
C GLU A 21 -10.85 20.88 -20.64
N HIS A 22 -9.87 21.74 -20.89
CA HIS A 22 -8.47 21.35 -21.05
C HIS A 22 -7.58 22.48 -20.53
N GLU A 23 -6.67 22.12 -19.64
CA GLU A 23 -5.68 23.02 -19.08
C GLU A 23 -4.27 22.44 -19.24
N VAL A 24 -3.30 23.29 -19.55
CA VAL A 24 -1.87 22.96 -19.47
C VAL A 24 -1.40 23.39 -18.10
N ILE A 25 -1.08 22.42 -17.25
CA ILE A 25 -0.63 22.67 -15.90
C ILE A 25 0.83 23.14 -15.93
N GLY A 26 1.14 24.16 -15.13
CA GLY A 26 2.47 24.75 -15.02
C GLY A 26 3.54 23.73 -14.63
N LYS A 27 4.80 23.98 -15.07
CA LYS A 27 5.95 23.09 -14.85
C LYS A 27 6.35 22.97 -13.37
N GLU A 28 5.84 23.86 -12.53
CA GLU A 28 6.02 23.86 -11.09
C GLU A 28 5.23 22.75 -10.37
N HIS A 29 4.25 22.15 -11.04
CA HIS A 29 3.44 21.07 -10.52
C HIS A 29 3.90 19.72 -11.08
N GLN A 30 3.67 18.66 -10.31
CA GLN A 30 3.99 17.30 -10.69
C GLN A 30 2.73 16.44 -10.55
N ALA A 31 2.42 15.63 -11.57
CA ALA A 31 1.35 14.64 -11.48
C ALA A 31 1.78 13.46 -10.60
N ALA A 32 0.80 12.63 -10.19
CA ALA A 32 1.07 11.34 -9.56
C ALA A 32 2.10 10.52 -10.34
N LEU A 33 2.83 9.67 -9.64
CA LEU A 33 3.75 8.72 -10.22
C LEU A 33 2.97 7.67 -11.01
N THR A 34 3.49 7.28 -12.17
CA THR A 34 2.95 6.11 -12.89
C THR A 34 3.84 4.92 -12.63
N LEU A 35 3.25 3.72 -12.53
CA LEU A 35 4.00 2.50 -12.21
C LEU A 35 5.19 2.28 -13.15
N ASP A 36 5.03 2.58 -14.45
CA ASP A 36 6.09 2.45 -15.46
C ASP A 36 7.31 3.38 -15.23
N GLU A 37 7.19 4.43 -14.40
CA GLU A 37 8.32 5.31 -14.08
C GLU A 37 9.34 4.64 -13.16
N PHE A 38 8.87 3.69 -12.34
CA PHE A 38 9.68 2.93 -11.42
C PHE A 38 10.63 1.96 -12.15
N ASP A 39 10.27 1.50 -13.35
CA ASP A 39 11.09 0.55 -14.14
C ASP A 39 12.39 1.14 -14.72
N ILE A 40 12.57 2.46 -14.67
CA ILE A 40 13.68 3.16 -15.37
C ILE A 40 14.96 3.21 -14.52
N LEU A 41 14.86 2.99 -13.21
CA LEU A 41 15.99 3.16 -12.29
C LEU A 41 16.80 1.86 -12.13
N VAL A 42 17.83 1.65 -12.96
CA VAL A 42 18.76 0.51 -12.82
C VAL A 42 20.21 0.98 -12.96
N GLU A 43 21.05 0.68 -11.97
CA GLU A 43 22.51 0.82 -12.02
C GLU A 43 23.19 -0.49 -11.58
N GLU A 44 24.33 -0.82 -12.20
CA GLU A 44 25.14 -1.99 -11.85
C GLU A 44 26.08 -1.66 -10.68
N PHE A 45 25.89 -2.30 -9.52
CA PHE A 45 26.87 -2.30 -8.42
C PHE A 45 27.59 -3.65 -8.33
N THR A 46 28.83 -3.64 -7.85
CA THR A 46 29.59 -4.86 -7.54
C THR A 46 29.30 -5.29 -6.10
N LEU A 47 28.70 -6.48 -5.93
CA LEU A 47 28.43 -7.10 -4.63
C LEU A 47 29.32 -8.34 -4.41
N PRO A 48 29.43 -8.87 -3.16
CA PRO A 48 30.05 -10.16 -2.92
C PRO A 48 29.36 -11.29 -3.71
N ASP A 49 30.10 -12.36 -4.04
CA ASP A 49 29.57 -13.53 -4.74
C ASP A 49 28.33 -14.09 -4.02
N GLY A 50 27.25 -14.31 -4.80
CA GLY A 50 25.98 -14.82 -4.29
C GLY A 50 24.97 -13.75 -3.86
N PHE A 51 25.21 -12.48 -4.20
CA PHE A 51 24.22 -11.42 -4.06
C PHE A 51 23.96 -10.70 -5.38
N GLU A 52 22.73 -10.24 -5.57
CA GLU A 52 22.32 -9.35 -6.66
C GLU A 52 21.77 -8.04 -6.11
N VAL A 53 21.87 -6.96 -6.89
CA VAL A 53 21.38 -5.64 -6.50
C VAL A 53 19.89 -5.54 -6.81
N VAL A 54 19.10 -5.12 -5.84
CA VAL A 54 17.71 -4.74 -6.03
C VAL A 54 17.59 -3.25 -5.78
N VAL A 55 17.01 -2.53 -6.74
CA VAL A 55 16.71 -1.10 -6.61
C VAL A 55 15.20 -0.96 -6.45
N GLU A 56 14.76 -0.49 -5.28
CA GLU A 56 13.37 -0.09 -5.06
C GLU A 56 13.25 1.43 -5.30
N PRO A 57 12.62 1.83 -6.40
CA PRO A 57 12.49 3.24 -6.72
C PRO A 57 11.40 3.87 -5.83
N TRP A 58 11.68 5.08 -5.36
CA TRP A 58 10.87 5.79 -4.39
C TRP A 58 10.58 7.21 -4.88
N PRO A 59 9.40 7.77 -4.54
CA PRO A 59 9.18 9.21 -4.65
C PRO A 59 10.32 9.94 -3.95
N TYR A 60 10.76 11.04 -4.55
CA TYR A 60 11.85 11.84 -3.99
C TYR A 60 11.48 12.48 -2.65
N GLY A 61 10.20 12.81 -2.47
CA GLY A 61 9.69 13.52 -1.30
C GLY A 61 9.85 15.03 -1.45
N GLY A 62 9.98 15.73 -0.31
CA GLY A 62 10.20 17.17 -0.31
C GLY A 62 11.54 17.57 -0.93
N LEU A 63 11.54 18.63 -1.73
CA LEU A 63 12.76 19.18 -2.32
C LEU A 63 13.70 19.75 -1.23
N ASP A 64 14.99 19.49 -1.35
CA ASP A 64 15.99 20.20 -0.56
C ASP A 64 16.05 21.67 -1.01
N LEU A 65 16.48 22.58 -0.12
CA LEU A 65 16.52 24.03 -0.40
C LEU A 65 17.34 24.40 -1.64
N THR A 66 18.27 23.54 -2.05
CA THR A 66 19.15 23.74 -3.20
C THR A 66 18.66 23.06 -4.46
N ASP A 67 17.64 22.20 -4.38
CA ASP A 67 17.13 21.49 -5.55
C ASP A 67 16.35 22.42 -6.47
N GLU A 68 16.48 22.21 -7.77
CA GLU A 68 15.55 22.76 -8.75
C GLU A 68 14.21 22.05 -8.63
N ASN A 69 13.09 22.75 -8.85
CA ASN A 69 11.77 22.12 -8.88
C ASN A 69 11.61 21.26 -10.14
N ARG A 70 12.02 20.00 -10.05
CA ARG A 70 12.00 19.00 -11.12
C ARG A 70 11.58 17.64 -10.57
N ARG A 71 11.14 16.74 -11.45
CA ARG A 71 10.74 15.38 -11.07
C ARG A 71 11.97 14.52 -10.82
N PHE A 72 12.21 14.21 -9.56
CA PHE A 72 13.28 13.32 -9.13
C PHE A 72 12.69 12.00 -8.62
N PHE A 73 13.50 10.95 -8.70
CA PHE A 73 13.30 9.69 -7.99
C PHE A 73 14.53 9.39 -7.16
N GLN A 74 14.34 8.68 -6.04
CA GLN A 74 15.43 8.12 -5.27
C GLN A 74 15.35 6.60 -5.30
N GLY A 75 16.48 5.92 -5.49
CA GLY A 75 16.53 4.45 -5.46
C GLY A 75 16.99 3.96 -4.11
N LEU A 76 16.14 3.24 -3.39
CA LEU A 76 16.59 2.49 -2.21
C LEU A 76 17.27 1.22 -2.70
N ILE A 77 18.53 1.02 -2.32
CA ILE A 77 19.31 -0.10 -2.81
C ILE A 77 19.38 -1.18 -1.72
N PHE A 78 19.12 -2.42 -2.14
CA PHE A 78 19.23 -3.61 -1.32
C PHE A 78 20.08 -4.66 -2.03
N ALA A 79 20.58 -5.62 -1.27
CA ALA A 79 21.15 -6.84 -1.82
C ALA A 79 20.16 -8.00 -1.65
N GLN A 80 20.00 -8.83 -2.67
CA GLN A 80 19.24 -10.07 -2.58
C GLN A 80 20.20 -11.26 -2.50
N ASP A 81 20.06 -12.12 -1.50
CA ASP A 81 20.84 -13.35 -1.38
C ASP A 81 20.35 -14.38 -2.41
N THR A 82 21.13 -14.66 -3.44
CA THR A 82 20.76 -15.60 -4.50
C THR A 82 21.21 -17.03 -4.22
N ARG A 83 21.96 -17.27 -3.14
CA ARG A 83 22.50 -18.60 -2.79
C ARG A 83 21.42 -19.59 -2.43
N ASN A 84 20.26 -19.10 -1.98
CA ASN A 84 19.07 -19.93 -1.71
C ASN A 84 18.34 -20.36 -3.01
N GLY A 85 18.64 -19.74 -4.16
CA GLY A 85 18.04 -20.04 -5.46
C GLY A 85 16.55 -19.66 -5.58
N ASN A 86 16.02 -18.81 -4.71
CA ASN A 86 14.62 -18.39 -4.69
C ASN A 86 14.51 -16.88 -5.04
N PRO A 87 13.80 -16.51 -6.11
CA PRO A 87 13.64 -15.10 -6.51
C PRO A 87 12.82 -14.26 -5.52
N ASP A 88 12.06 -14.89 -4.62
CA ASP A 88 11.27 -14.23 -3.58
C ASP A 88 12.04 -14.09 -2.26
N SER A 89 13.37 -14.25 -2.28
CA SER A 89 14.21 -14.01 -1.10
C SER A 89 14.11 -12.56 -0.65
N ASN A 90 14.00 -12.37 0.66
CA ASN A 90 13.76 -11.08 1.28
C ASN A 90 14.99 -10.14 1.19
N PHE A 91 15.06 -9.34 0.13
CA PHE A 91 16.11 -8.34 -0.05
C PHE A 91 16.07 -7.20 0.98
N TYR A 92 14.93 -6.92 1.62
CA TYR A 92 14.84 -5.90 2.69
C TYR A 92 15.69 -6.25 3.92
N ALA A 93 16.15 -7.50 4.06
CA ALA A 93 17.08 -7.91 5.10
C ALA A 93 18.52 -7.37 4.89
N PHE A 94 18.83 -6.88 3.69
CA PHE A 94 20.18 -6.44 3.31
C PHE A 94 20.18 -5.04 2.67
N PRO A 95 19.81 -3.99 3.42
CA PRO A 95 19.87 -2.62 2.92
C PRO A 95 21.32 -2.19 2.65
N LEU A 96 21.54 -1.53 1.51
CA LEU A 96 22.82 -0.95 1.13
C LEU A 96 22.82 0.57 1.39
N PRO A 97 23.91 1.15 1.92
CA PRO A 97 23.94 2.54 2.35
C PRO A 97 24.23 3.51 1.18
N LEU A 98 23.49 3.35 0.08
CA LEU A 98 23.59 4.14 -1.15
C LEU A 98 22.20 4.45 -1.69
N ILE A 99 21.96 5.70 -2.08
CA ILE A 99 20.73 6.14 -2.73
C ILE A 99 21.08 6.98 -3.98
N PRO A 100 20.98 6.42 -5.20
CA PRO A 100 21.04 7.19 -6.43
C PRO A 100 19.81 8.07 -6.58
N ILE A 101 20.01 9.30 -7.04
CA ILE A 101 18.96 10.25 -7.35
C ILE A 101 18.92 10.45 -8.85
N MET A 102 17.78 10.11 -9.44
CA MET A 102 17.54 10.22 -10.87
C MET A 102 16.72 11.44 -11.18
N ASP A 103 17.16 12.22 -12.16
CA ASP A 103 16.32 13.17 -12.86
C ASP A 103 15.47 12.43 -13.88
N PHE A 104 14.16 12.33 -13.61
CA PHE A 104 13.27 11.49 -14.41
C PHE A 104 13.19 11.93 -15.87
N HIS A 105 13.22 13.24 -16.12
CA HIS A 105 13.07 13.77 -17.48
C HIS A 105 14.34 13.59 -18.30
N LYS A 106 15.51 13.73 -17.66
CA LYS A 106 16.79 13.45 -18.32
C LYS A 106 17.08 11.95 -18.42
N ARG A 107 16.48 11.14 -17.54
CA ARG A 107 16.82 9.72 -17.32
C ARG A 107 18.30 9.55 -16.99
N GLU A 108 18.78 10.43 -16.11
CA GLU A 108 20.18 10.50 -15.70
C GLU A 108 20.25 10.43 -14.17
N ILE A 109 21.16 9.62 -13.64
CA ILE A 109 21.57 9.72 -12.24
C ILE A 109 22.38 11.00 -12.08
N ILE A 110 21.85 11.94 -11.30
CA ILE A 110 22.48 13.25 -11.11
C ILE A 110 23.38 13.29 -9.88
N ARG A 111 23.17 12.38 -8.92
CA ARG A 111 24.01 12.19 -7.74
C ARG A 111 23.75 10.83 -7.09
N ILE A 112 24.73 10.36 -6.33
CA ILE A 112 24.60 9.20 -5.46
C ILE A 112 24.86 9.66 -4.03
N GLU A 113 23.88 9.49 -3.16
CA GLU A 113 23.97 9.84 -1.75
C GLU A 113 24.42 8.64 -0.94
N ARG A 114 25.44 8.85 -0.10
CA ARG A 114 25.98 7.84 0.80
C ARG A 114 25.33 7.98 2.16
N LEU A 115 24.66 6.92 2.61
CA LEU A 115 23.86 6.94 3.83
C LEU A 115 24.75 6.84 5.07
N ALA A 116 24.32 7.51 6.15
CA ALA A 116 24.89 7.33 7.46
C ALA A 116 24.51 5.95 8.01
N THR A 117 25.51 5.16 8.38
CA THR A 117 25.36 3.83 9.01
C THR A 117 25.68 3.87 10.50
N GLY A 118 26.17 5.00 11.01
CA GLY A 118 26.50 5.18 12.41
C GLY A 118 25.27 5.13 13.32
N GLY A 119 25.52 5.24 14.62
CA GLY A 119 24.50 5.28 15.64
C GLY A 119 24.42 6.63 16.35
N ARG A 120 23.77 6.59 17.51
CA ARG A 120 23.59 7.69 18.45
C ARG A 120 24.87 8.47 18.72
N ASP A 121 25.98 7.78 18.91
CA ASP A 121 27.27 8.40 19.24
C ASP A 121 27.93 9.13 18.05
N ASP A 122 27.47 8.88 16.83
CA ASP A 122 27.99 9.49 15.59
C ASP A 122 27.10 10.66 15.10
N GLY A 123 26.00 10.95 15.81
CA GLY A 123 25.08 12.04 15.48
C GLY A 123 24.48 11.93 14.07
N ILE A 124 24.60 13.01 13.28
CA ILE A 124 24.13 13.07 11.88
C ILE A 124 25.27 12.95 10.88
N GLU A 125 26.45 12.49 11.32
CA GLU A 125 27.61 12.38 10.44
C GLU A 125 27.37 11.36 9.31
N THR A 126 27.60 11.79 8.07
CA THR A 126 27.61 10.93 6.90
C THR A 126 28.95 10.19 6.78
N LYS A 127 29.00 9.08 6.04
CA LYS A 127 30.23 8.31 5.73
C LYS A 127 30.90 7.62 6.93
N THR A 128 30.12 7.21 7.92
CA THR A 128 30.56 6.28 8.98
C THR A 128 30.82 4.84 8.49
N GLN A 129 30.60 4.60 7.19
CA GLN A 129 30.55 3.30 6.54
C GLN A 129 31.85 2.49 6.70
N ASN A 130 31.72 1.23 7.14
CA ASN A 130 32.77 0.24 6.94
C ASN A 130 32.57 -0.46 5.58
N GLU A 131 33.17 0.11 4.53
CA GLU A 131 32.93 -0.29 3.13
C GLU A 131 33.30 -1.76 2.81
N ALA A 132 34.22 -2.38 3.57
CA ALA A 132 34.70 -3.72 3.25
C ALA A 132 33.73 -4.85 3.67
N LYS A 133 32.77 -4.59 4.56
CA LYS A 133 31.98 -5.62 5.26
C LYS A 133 30.54 -5.17 5.58
N ILE A 134 29.94 -4.40 4.68
CA ILE A 134 28.68 -3.70 4.93
C ILE A 134 27.48 -4.62 5.21
N LEU A 135 27.52 -5.87 4.71
CA LEU A 135 26.47 -6.87 4.91
C LEU A 135 26.85 -8.01 5.87
N ASP A 136 28.10 -8.08 6.37
CA ASP A 136 28.58 -9.21 7.18
C ASP A 136 27.75 -9.44 8.45
N HIS A 137 27.07 -8.40 8.92
CA HIS A 137 26.26 -8.42 10.13
C HIS A 137 24.76 -8.61 9.87
N CYS A 138 24.32 -8.51 8.61
CA CYS A 138 22.94 -8.77 8.22
C CYS A 138 22.65 -10.27 8.27
N ALA A 139 21.41 -10.63 8.59
CA ALA A 139 20.95 -12.01 8.65
C ALA A 139 19.73 -12.21 7.77
N ASN A 140 19.56 -13.43 7.24
CA ASN A 140 18.39 -13.80 6.47
C ASN A 140 17.11 -13.66 7.32
N ALA A 141 16.09 -13.03 6.76
CA ALA A 141 14.78 -12.83 7.37
C ALA A 141 13.66 -13.27 6.40
N GLU A 142 13.73 -14.53 5.96
CA GLU A 142 12.87 -15.05 4.89
C GLU A 142 11.41 -15.20 5.32
N TYR A 143 10.49 -14.85 4.43
CA TYR A 143 9.04 -14.93 4.66
C TYR A 143 8.36 -16.06 3.87
N VAL A 144 8.95 -16.50 2.76
CA VAL A 144 8.35 -17.55 1.93
C VAL A 144 8.42 -18.92 2.62
N PRO A 145 7.34 -19.72 2.61
CA PRO A 145 7.24 -20.98 3.36
C PRO A 145 8.39 -21.97 3.15
N GLU A 146 8.92 -22.05 1.94
CA GLU A 146 10.00 -22.95 1.53
C GLU A 146 11.39 -22.56 2.03
N LEU A 147 11.59 -21.29 2.44
CA LEU A 147 12.86 -20.81 2.99
C LEU A 147 12.86 -20.74 4.52
N LEU A 148 11.73 -21.03 5.18
CA LEU A 148 11.65 -21.03 6.64
C LEU A 148 12.49 -22.17 7.25
N PRO A 149 13.47 -21.90 8.14
CA PRO A 149 14.38 -22.93 8.65
C PRO A 149 13.68 -24.12 9.34
N ASN A 150 12.52 -23.86 9.96
CA ASN A 150 11.72 -24.86 10.67
C ASN A 150 10.43 -25.23 9.91
N GLY A 151 10.28 -24.77 8.67
CA GLY A 151 9.04 -24.88 7.89
C GLY A 151 7.84 -24.17 8.52
N THR A 152 6.65 -24.47 7.99
CA THR A 152 5.38 -23.90 8.47
C THR A 152 4.73 -24.75 9.57
N ARG A 153 3.99 -24.09 10.47
CA ARG A 153 3.17 -24.75 11.51
C ARG A 153 2.19 -25.76 10.90
N LYS A 154 2.02 -26.91 11.54
CA LYS A 154 1.17 -28.04 11.05
C LYS A 154 0.00 -28.38 11.97
N ASP A 155 -0.22 -27.60 13.02
CA ASP A 155 -1.16 -27.86 14.12
C ASP A 155 -2.47 -27.07 14.03
N LEU A 156 -2.58 -26.13 13.08
CA LEU A 156 -3.80 -25.35 12.87
C LEU A 156 -4.90 -26.22 12.23
N LYS A 157 -6.05 -26.34 12.90
CA LYS A 157 -7.22 -27.05 12.38
C LYS A 157 -8.02 -26.15 11.44
N THR A 158 -8.66 -26.75 10.44
CA THR A 158 -9.54 -26.04 9.50
C THR A 158 -10.68 -25.32 10.20
N LEU A 159 -10.92 -24.06 9.83
CA LEU A 159 -12.07 -23.26 10.22
C LEU A 159 -12.82 -22.84 8.95
N ASN A 160 -14.08 -23.26 8.83
CA ASN A 160 -14.93 -22.95 7.68
C ASN A 160 -16.02 -21.95 8.06
N VAL A 161 -16.16 -20.90 7.26
CA VAL A 161 -17.28 -19.94 7.36
C VAL A 161 -18.15 -20.16 6.13
N VAL A 162 -19.40 -20.59 6.34
CA VAL A 162 -20.33 -20.92 5.26
C VAL A 162 -21.69 -20.25 5.50
N GLN A 163 -22.36 -19.87 4.41
CA GLN A 163 -23.76 -19.40 4.42
C GLN A 163 -24.59 -20.31 3.51
N PRO A 164 -25.19 -21.39 4.05
CA PRO A 164 -25.89 -22.40 3.25
C PRO A 164 -27.01 -21.85 2.37
N ASP A 165 -27.68 -20.80 2.84
CA ASP A 165 -28.79 -20.13 2.14
C ASP A 165 -28.33 -18.90 1.32
N GLY A 166 -27.01 -18.73 1.15
CA GLY A 166 -26.41 -17.56 0.52
C GLY A 166 -26.27 -16.35 1.45
N PRO A 167 -25.73 -15.22 0.93
CA PRO A 167 -25.57 -14.00 1.70
C PRO A 167 -26.90 -13.28 1.93
N SER A 168 -26.99 -12.52 3.00
CA SER A 168 -28.15 -11.67 3.33
C SER A 168 -28.14 -10.34 2.57
N PHE A 169 -27.01 -9.97 1.95
CA PHE A 169 -26.92 -8.79 1.11
C PHE A 169 -27.36 -9.10 -0.32
N LYS A 170 -27.80 -8.07 -1.03
CA LYS A 170 -28.06 -8.10 -2.47
C LYS A 170 -27.18 -7.07 -3.16
N VAL A 171 -26.67 -7.44 -4.33
CA VAL A 171 -26.04 -6.51 -5.25
C VAL A 171 -26.87 -6.47 -6.52
N THR A 172 -27.40 -5.31 -6.86
CA THR A 172 -28.10 -5.05 -8.12
C THR A 172 -27.31 -4.03 -8.93
N ASP A 173 -27.61 -3.91 -10.23
CA ASP A 173 -26.97 -2.97 -11.17
C ASP A 173 -25.42 -2.89 -11.08
N ASN A 174 -24.79 -4.00 -10.72
CA ASN A 174 -23.36 -4.19 -10.48
C ASN A 174 -22.74 -3.42 -9.31
N SER A 175 -23.45 -2.47 -8.67
CA SER A 175 -22.86 -1.60 -7.65
C SER A 175 -23.76 -1.29 -6.46
N LEU A 176 -25.09 -1.34 -6.62
CA LEU A 176 -26.03 -1.04 -5.54
C LEU A 176 -26.11 -2.20 -4.56
N VAL A 177 -25.68 -1.95 -3.33
CA VAL A 177 -25.68 -2.90 -2.21
C VAL A 177 -26.85 -2.60 -1.28
N GLU A 178 -27.60 -3.64 -0.92
CA GLU A 178 -28.68 -3.58 0.07
C GLU A 178 -28.48 -4.67 1.13
N TRP A 179 -28.47 -4.29 2.41
CA TRP A 179 -28.25 -5.22 3.51
C TRP A 179 -28.74 -4.64 4.83
N GLN A 180 -29.59 -5.36 5.56
CA GLN A 180 -29.99 -5.01 6.94
C GLN A 180 -30.33 -3.51 7.15
N LYS A 181 -31.20 -2.97 6.27
CA LYS A 181 -31.61 -1.55 6.19
C LYS A 181 -30.61 -0.57 5.58
N TRP A 182 -29.36 -0.97 5.37
CA TRP A 182 -28.39 -0.21 4.60
C TRP A 182 -28.68 -0.28 3.11
N ARG A 183 -28.46 0.84 2.43
CA ARG A 183 -28.42 0.95 0.97
C ARG A 183 -27.28 1.90 0.58
N PHE A 184 -26.38 1.47 -0.29
CA PHE A 184 -25.28 2.31 -0.80
C PHE A 184 -24.75 1.76 -2.12
N ARG A 185 -23.90 2.52 -2.82
CA ARG A 185 -23.19 2.08 -4.02
C ARG A 185 -21.70 1.93 -3.77
N VAL A 186 -21.11 0.88 -4.32
CA VAL A 186 -19.65 0.67 -4.33
C VAL A 186 -19.10 1.05 -5.70
N SER A 187 -18.00 1.81 -5.71
CA SER A 187 -17.25 2.14 -6.92
C SER A 187 -15.75 2.01 -6.65
N PHE A 188 -14.97 2.13 -7.70
CA PHE A 188 -13.52 2.12 -7.64
C PHE A 188 -12.94 3.29 -8.43
N ASN A 189 -11.83 3.87 -7.98
CA ASN A 189 -11.01 4.72 -8.84
C ASN A 189 -9.49 4.50 -8.62
N PRO A 190 -8.66 4.83 -9.64
CA PRO A 190 -7.21 4.67 -9.60
C PRO A 190 -6.48 5.33 -8.42
N ARG A 191 -7.05 6.36 -7.79
CA ARG A 191 -6.41 7.06 -6.67
C ARG A 191 -6.79 6.44 -5.33
N GLU A 192 -8.09 6.30 -5.07
CA GLU A 192 -8.62 5.98 -3.74
C GLU A 192 -8.94 4.49 -3.52
N GLY A 193 -8.93 3.68 -4.59
CA GLY A 193 -9.43 2.31 -4.50
C GLY A 193 -10.95 2.31 -4.29
N ALA A 194 -11.45 1.59 -3.27
CA ALA A 194 -12.87 1.47 -3.01
C ALA A 194 -13.49 2.76 -2.43
N VAL A 195 -14.59 3.20 -3.04
CA VAL A 195 -15.37 4.37 -2.59
C VAL A 195 -16.84 4.01 -2.46
N ILE A 196 -17.45 4.42 -1.36
CA ILE A 196 -18.86 4.21 -1.06
C ILE A 196 -19.66 5.49 -1.33
N HIS A 197 -20.82 5.37 -1.96
CA HIS A 197 -21.69 6.50 -2.33
C HIS A 197 -23.13 6.29 -1.89
N ASP A 198 -23.87 7.40 -1.78
CA ASP A 198 -25.33 7.42 -1.63
C ASP A 198 -25.82 6.56 -0.42
N VAL A 199 -25.14 6.69 0.71
CA VAL A 199 -25.33 5.85 1.89
C VAL A 199 -26.62 6.24 2.62
N HIS A 200 -27.50 5.27 2.76
CA HIS A 200 -28.77 5.38 3.47
C HIS A 200 -28.91 4.26 4.50
N TYR A 201 -29.57 4.57 5.61
CA TYR A 201 -30.00 3.59 6.62
C TYR A 201 -31.48 3.78 6.90
N ASP A 202 -32.28 2.72 6.71
CA ASP A 202 -33.73 2.72 6.92
C ASP A 202 -34.45 3.85 6.16
N GLY A 203 -34.03 4.06 4.90
CA GLY A 203 -34.57 5.10 4.01
C GLY A 203 -34.09 6.52 4.30
N ARG A 204 -33.21 6.73 5.29
CA ARG A 204 -32.68 8.06 5.64
C ARG A 204 -31.25 8.20 5.15
N SER A 205 -30.94 9.34 4.51
CA SER A 205 -29.58 9.65 4.07
C SER A 205 -28.64 9.78 5.29
N VAL A 206 -27.44 9.21 5.17
CA VAL A 206 -26.39 9.22 6.20
C VAL A 206 -25.15 9.93 5.66
N LEU A 207 -24.60 9.47 4.53
CA LEU A 207 -23.41 10.03 3.88
C LEU A 207 -23.63 10.09 2.36
N TYR A 208 -23.21 11.17 1.72
CA TYR A 208 -23.20 11.24 0.25
C TYR A 208 -22.06 10.42 -0.36
N ARG A 209 -20.87 10.47 0.26
CA ARG A 209 -19.64 9.82 -0.21
C ARG A 209 -18.72 9.50 0.96
N LEU A 210 -18.09 8.34 0.94
CA LEU A 210 -17.08 7.89 1.91
C LEU A 210 -15.90 7.27 1.17
N SER A 211 -14.69 7.79 1.44
CA SER A 211 -13.43 7.27 0.90
C SER A 211 -12.27 7.50 1.87
N ILE A 212 -11.17 6.79 1.64
CA ILE A 212 -9.84 7.20 2.10
C ILE A 212 -9.26 8.15 1.06
N SER A 213 -9.13 9.42 1.42
CA SER A 213 -8.69 10.46 0.47
C SER A 213 -7.17 10.54 0.34
N GLU A 214 -6.43 10.22 1.39
CA GLU A 214 -4.98 10.30 1.44
C GLU A 214 -4.40 9.48 2.60
N MET A 215 -3.14 9.10 2.48
CA MET A 215 -2.32 8.53 3.55
C MET A 215 -0.87 8.96 3.36
N THR A 216 -0.27 9.55 4.39
CA THR A 216 1.14 9.92 4.36
C THR A 216 1.96 9.08 5.32
N VAL A 217 3.17 8.69 4.88
CA VAL A 217 4.11 7.85 5.64
C VAL A 217 5.42 8.62 5.88
N PRO A 218 5.45 9.56 6.84
CA PRO A 218 6.65 10.32 7.17
C PRO A 218 7.64 9.48 7.99
N TYR A 219 8.87 9.39 7.52
CA TYR A 219 9.97 8.74 8.25
C TYR A 219 10.62 9.75 9.20
N ALA A 220 11.01 9.26 10.37
CA ALA A 220 11.51 10.09 11.47
C ALA A 220 13.03 10.00 11.69
N ASP A 221 13.76 9.34 10.79
CA ASP A 221 15.22 9.38 10.81
C ASP A 221 15.70 10.75 10.32
N ALA A 222 16.26 11.53 11.23
CA ALA A 222 16.69 12.90 10.98
C ALA A 222 17.93 12.99 10.07
N ARG A 223 18.60 11.87 9.77
CA ARG A 223 19.82 11.84 8.96
C ARG A 223 19.46 11.93 7.48
N ALA A 224 20.26 12.66 6.72
CA ALA A 224 20.05 12.75 5.28
C ALA A 224 20.35 11.41 4.60
N PRO A 225 19.53 11.00 3.61
CA PRO A 225 18.32 11.66 3.12
C PRO A 225 17.01 11.12 3.71
N PHE A 226 17.03 10.36 4.79
CA PHE A 226 15.81 9.75 5.33
C PHE A 226 14.77 10.79 5.76
N ASN A 227 15.22 11.98 6.14
CA ASN A 227 14.36 13.10 6.51
C ASN A 227 13.42 13.59 5.40
N ARG A 228 13.68 13.27 4.12
CA ARG A 228 12.75 13.60 3.01
C ARG A 228 11.83 12.44 2.64
N LYS A 229 12.03 11.22 3.19
CA LYS A 229 11.13 10.07 2.96
C LYS A 229 9.78 10.33 3.63
N GLN A 230 8.86 10.82 2.83
CA GLN A 230 7.47 11.05 3.22
C GLN A 230 6.62 10.83 1.96
N ALA A 231 6.11 9.62 1.79
CA ALA A 231 5.20 9.31 0.70
C ALA A 231 3.80 9.84 1.02
N PHE A 232 3.07 10.24 -0.02
CA PHE A 232 1.62 10.38 0.00
C PHE A 232 1.04 9.27 -0.87
N ASP A 233 0.75 8.11 -0.29
CA ASP A 233 0.54 6.87 -1.04
C ASP A 233 -0.62 6.97 -2.05
N PHE A 234 -1.65 7.76 -1.75
CA PHE A 234 -2.77 7.97 -2.66
C PHE A 234 -2.43 9.04 -3.70
N GLY A 235 -1.84 10.16 -3.28
CA GLY A 235 -1.49 11.28 -4.16
C GLY A 235 -0.31 11.00 -5.09
N ASP A 236 0.78 10.46 -4.56
CA ASP A 236 2.00 10.11 -5.26
C ASP A 236 1.85 8.78 -5.99
N GLY A 237 1.39 7.72 -5.32
CA GLY A 237 1.37 6.37 -5.89
C GLY A 237 0.11 6.03 -6.68
N GLY A 238 -1.00 6.76 -6.46
CA GLY A 238 -2.31 6.34 -6.93
C GLY A 238 -2.68 4.99 -6.33
N ALA A 239 -2.84 4.92 -5.00
CA ALA A 239 -3.07 3.70 -4.23
C ALA A 239 -4.09 2.72 -4.84
N GLY A 240 -5.13 3.22 -5.51
CA GLY A 240 -6.08 2.37 -6.25
C GLY A 240 -5.41 1.54 -7.36
N ASN A 241 -4.48 2.11 -8.14
CA ASN A 241 -3.69 1.36 -9.15
C ASN A 241 -2.87 0.21 -8.55
N CYS A 242 -2.62 0.27 -7.25
CA CYS A 242 -1.86 -0.71 -6.48
C CYS A 242 -2.76 -1.73 -5.76
N ALA A 243 -4.07 -1.74 -6.05
CA ALA A 243 -5.00 -2.69 -5.48
C ALA A 243 -4.67 -4.13 -5.90
N ASN A 244 -4.71 -5.06 -4.94
CA ASN A 244 -4.46 -6.48 -5.19
C ASN A 244 -5.70 -7.16 -5.77
N ASN A 245 -5.47 -8.24 -6.52
CA ASN A 245 -6.52 -9.14 -6.97
C ASN A 245 -6.82 -10.17 -5.86
N LEU A 246 -7.95 -9.97 -5.16
CA LEU A 246 -8.27 -10.73 -3.95
C LEU A 246 -8.76 -12.15 -4.27
N SER A 247 -8.31 -13.10 -3.47
CA SER A 247 -8.58 -14.54 -3.62
C SER A 247 -9.46 -15.09 -2.51
N LEU A 248 -10.47 -15.89 -2.90
CA LEU A 248 -11.40 -16.54 -1.98
C LEU A 248 -10.66 -17.51 -1.04
N GLY A 249 -10.90 -17.36 0.26
CA GLY A 249 -10.31 -18.21 1.30
C GLY A 249 -8.89 -17.82 1.71
N CYS A 250 -8.27 -16.87 1.00
CA CYS A 250 -6.98 -16.27 1.36
C CYS A 250 -7.22 -14.88 1.97
N ASP A 251 -7.68 -13.93 1.14
CA ASP A 251 -7.82 -12.53 1.54
C ASP A 251 -9.20 -12.23 2.16
N CYS A 252 -10.24 -12.90 1.64
CA CYS A 252 -11.61 -12.78 2.12
C CYS A 252 -12.23 -14.17 2.34
N LEU A 253 -12.79 -14.41 3.52
CA LEU A 253 -13.30 -15.72 3.97
C LEU A 253 -14.82 -15.70 4.13
N GLY A 254 -15.51 -16.71 3.58
CA GLY A 254 -16.96 -16.85 3.66
C GLY A 254 -17.60 -16.92 2.27
N VAL A 255 -18.78 -16.32 2.14
CA VAL A 255 -19.44 -16.16 0.84
C VAL A 255 -19.18 -14.74 0.34
N ILE A 256 -18.41 -14.63 -0.73
CA ILE A 256 -17.83 -13.36 -1.18
C ILE A 256 -18.43 -12.94 -2.51
N LYS A 257 -18.79 -11.65 -2.63
CA LYS A 257 -19.00 -10.98 -3.91
C LYS A 257 -17.82 -10.08 -4.20
N TYR A 258 -17.20 -10.25 -5.36
CA TYR A 258 -16.11 -9.40 -5.84
C TYR A 258 -16.61 -8.30 -6.79
N PHE A 259 -15.93 -7.16 -6.76
CA PHE A 259 -16.03 -6.11 -7.78
C PHE A 259 -14.68 -5.97 -8.49
N ASP A 260 -14.75 -5.90 -9.81
CA ASP A 260 -13.60 -5.71 -10.68
C ASP A 260 -13.42 -4.21 -10.96
N ALA A 261 -12.23 -3.83 -11.40
CA ALA A 261 -11.92 -2.49 -11.86
C ALA A 261 -11.13 -2.52 -13.18
N TRP A 262 -10.92 -1.32 -13.70
CA TRP A 262 -10.11 -1.07 -14.88
C TRP A 262 -9.17 0.08 -14.57
N THR A 263 -7.91 -0.10 -14.92
CA THR A 263 -6.87 0.93 -14.83
C THR A 263 -6.31 1.21 -16.22
N ILE A 264 -5.50 2.25 -16.38
CA ILE A 264 -4.84 2.58 -17.64
C ILE A 264 -3.34 2.61 -17.43
N ASN A 265 -2.58 2.13 -18.41
CA ASN A 265 -1.11 2.25 -18.38
C ASN A 265 -0.66 3.59 -18.98
N SER A 266 0.66 3.84 -19.03
CA SER A 266 1.23 5.08 -19.57
C SER A 266 0.92 5.32 -21.06
N LYS A 267 0.52 4.29 -21.81
CA LYS A 267 0.12 4.39 -23.22
C LYS A 267 -1.37 4.65 -23.40
N GLY A 268 -2.15 4.65 -22.32
CA GLY A 268 -3.60 4.75 -22.34
C GLY A 268 -4.31 3.43 -22.66
N ASP A 269 -3.59 2.31 -22.69
CA ASP A 269 -4.21 1.00 -22.85
C ASP A 269 -4.91 0.58 -21.56
N ILE A 270 -6.04 -0.10 -21.69
CA ILE A 270 -6.84 -0.59 -20.56
C ILE A 270 -6.15 -1.82 -19.93
N SER A 271 -6.02 -1.80 -18.61
CA SER A 271 -5.56 -2.93 -17.80
C SER A 271 -6.70 -3.42 -16.88
N PRO A 272 -7.24 -4.64 -17.11
CA PRO A 272 -8.25 -5.24 -16.23
C PRO A 272 -7.68 -5.55 -14.85
N GLN A 273 -8.43 -5.25 -13.80
CA GLN A 273 -8.09 -5.54 -12.40
C GLN A 273 -9.22 -6.35 -11.75
N PRO A 274 -9.19 -7.70 -11.84
CA PRO A 274 -10.24 -8.53 -11.29
C PRO A 274 -10.18 -8.59 -9.76
N ASN A 275 -11.34 -8.65 -9.11
CA ASN A 275 -11.45 -8.91 -7.67
C ASN A 275 -10.77 -7.87 -6.75
N VAL A 276 -10.67 -6.61 -7.16
CA VAL A 276 -10.01 -5.56 -6.36
C VAL A 276 -10.77 -5.16 -5.08
N ILE A 277 -12.07 -5.45 -5.02
CA ILE A 277 -12.90 -5.22 -3.83
C ILE A 277 -13.65 -6.50 -3.50
N CYS A 278 -13.64 -6.89 -2.23
CA CYS A 278 -14.48 -7.97 -1.74
C CYS A 278 -15.60 -7.43 -0.83
N LEU A 279 -16.80 -7.98 -0.99
CA LEU A 279 -17.99 -7.72 -0.18
C LEU A 279 -18.46 -9.01 0.44
N HIS A 280 -18.59 -9.02 1.77
CA HIS A 280 -19.05 -10.20 2.50
C HIS A 280 -19.64 -9.85 3.85
N GLU A 281 -20.31 -10.84 4.45
CA GLU A 281 -20.76 -10.75 5.84
C GLU A 281 -19.77 -11.43 6.77
N GLN A 282 -19.61 -10.91 7.99
CA GLN A 282 -18.89 -11.57 9.06
C GLN A 282 -19.63 -11.48 10.38
N ASP A 283 -19.46 -12.48 11.24
CA ASP A 283 -19.92 -12.42 12.61
C ASP A 283 -18.97 -11.59 13.47
N ASN A 284 -19.50 -10.65 14.25
CA ASN A 284 -18.74 -9.82 15.19
C ASN A 284 -19.21 -10.03 16.64
N GLY A 285 -19.50 -11.27 17.03
CA GLY A 285 -19.81 -11.63 18.41
C GLY A 285 -21.22 -11.23 18.87
N ILE A 286 -21.35 -10.70 20.09
CA ILE A 286 -22.64 -10.34 20.71
C ILE A 286 -22.99 -8.90 20.34
N GLY A 287 -24.17 -8.68 19.75
CA GLY A 287 -24.67 -7.32 19.48
C GLY A 287 -25.21 -6.67 20.75
N TRP A 288 -26.16 -7.33 21.41
CA TRP A 288 -26.59 -6.95 22.76
C TRP A 288 -27.11 -8.15 23.53
N LYS A 289 -27.02 -8.08 24.85
CA LYS A 289 -27.51 -9.11 25.76
C LYS A 289 -28.03 -8.48 27.05
N HIS A 290 -29.17 -8.95 27.52
CA HIS A 290 -29.70 -8.61 28.83
C HIS A 290 -30.29 -9.84 29.52
N THR A 291 -30.02 -10.01 30.82
CA THR A 291 -30.65 -11.03 31.66
C THR A 291 -31.42 -10.33 32.78
N ASN A 292 -32.73 -10.54 32.83
CA ASN A 292 -33.54 -10.09 33.95
C ASN A 292 -33.38 -11.06 35.11
N TRP A 293 -32.58 -10.69 36.10
CA TRP A 293 -32.28 -11.54 37.27
C TRP A 293 -33.51 -11.87 38.13
N ARG A 294 -34.59 -11.08 38.07
CA ARG A 294 -35.83 -11.34 38.83
C ARG A 294 -36.63 -12.50 38.25
N THR A 295 -36.58 -12.67 36.93
CA THR A 295 -37.33 -13.72 36.22
C THR A 295 -36.43 -14.84 35.69
N GLY A 296 -35.12 -14.65 35.71
CA GLY A 296 -34.13 -15.56 35.11
C GLY A 296 -34.09 -15.52 33.57
N ARG A 297 -34.87 -14.67 32.91
CA ARG A 297 -34.94 -14.64 31.43
C ARG A 297 -33.76 -13.86 30.84
N ALA A 298 -33.00 -14.53 29.97
CA ALA A 298 -31.99 -13.90 29.13
C ALA A 298 -32.52 -13.64 27.71
N VAL A 299 -32.11 -12.52 27.11
CA VAL A 299 -32.32 -12.19 25.70
C VAL A 299 -30.99 -11.73 25.11
N VAL A 300 -30.69 -12.17 23.89
CA VAL A 300 -29.42 -11.92 23.21
C VAL A 300 -29.64 -11.82 21.69
N THR A 301 -28.87 -10.95 21.05
CA THR A 301 -28.67 -10.97 19.59
C THR A 301 -27.18 -11.07 19.28
N ARG A 302 -26.84 -11.62 18.12
CA ARG A 302 -25.48 -11.56 17.56
C ARG A 302 -25.29 -10.26 16.80
N SER A 303 -24.04 -9.83 16.67
CA SER A 303 -23.65 -8.73 15.79
C SER A 303 -23.21 -9.33 14.45
N ARG A 304 -23.86 -8.92 13.37
CA ARG A 304 -23.42 -9.21 12.01
C ARG A 304 -22.95 -7.92 11.37
N GLU A 305 -21.86 -8.00 10.63
CA GLU A 305 -21.30 -6.88 9.87
C GLU A 305 -21.27 -7.21 8.39
N LEU A 306 -21.45 -6.18 7.57
CA LEU A 306 -21.15 -6.20 6.14
C LEU A 306 -19.84 -5.47 5.91
N VAL A 307 -18.89 -6.12 5.25
CA VAL A 307 -17.53 -5.62 5.03
C VAL A 307 -17.34 -5.34 3.55
N VAL A 308 -16.91 -4.12 3.21
CA VAL A 308 -16.35 -3.77 1.90
C VAL A 308 -14.85 -3.57 2.09
N GLN A 309 -14.04 -4.46 1.53
CA GLN A 309 -12.58 -4.47 1.73
C GLN A 309 -11.83 -4.38 0.40
N PHE A 310 -10.73 -3.63 0.41
CA PHE A 310 -9.70 -3.67 -0.61
C PHE A 310 -8.32 -3.68 0.04
N ILE A 311 -7.34 -4.22 -0.66
CA ILE A 311 -5.94 -4.31 -0.18
C ILE A 311 -5.07 -3.65 -1.24
N ILE A 312 -4.13 -2.82 -0.81
CA ILE A 312 -3.11 -2.24 -1.70
C ILE A 312 -1.74 -2.76 -1.28
N THR A 313 -0.87 -3.00 -2.28
CA THR A 313 0.57 -3.21 -2.07
C THR A 313 1.31 -2.04 -2.67
N LEU A 314 1.98 -1.25 -1.84
CA LEU A 314 2.81 -0.14 -2.29
C LEU A 314 4.24 -0.37 -1.81
N ALA A 315 5.11 -0.78 -2.74
CA ALA A 315 6.47 -1.19 -2.44
C ALA A 315 6.48 -2.26 -1.32
N ASN A 316 7.14 -1.97 -0.20
CA ASN A 316 7.29 -2.88 0.94
C ASN A 316 6.03 -3.04 1.82
N TYR A 317 5.00 -2.20 1.62
CA TYR A 317 3.83 -2.15 2.51
C TYR A 317 2.60 -2.81 1.91
N GLU A 318 1.84 -3.48 2.77
CA GLU A 318 0.44 -3.81 2.49
C GLU A 318 -0.50 -3.12 3.47
N TYR A 319 -1.56 -2.54 2.92
CA TYR A 319 -2.64 -1.94 3.71
C TYR A 319 -3.98 -2.56 3.34
N ILE A 320 -4.65 -3.10 4.35
CA ILE A 320 -6.01 -3.62 4.25
C ILE A 320 -6.95 -2.53 4.74
N PHE A 321 -7.80 -2.04 3.85
CA PHE A 321 -8.83 -1.05 4.17
C PHE A 321 -10.21 -1.71 4.15
N ALA A 322 -10.98 -1.53 5.21
CA ALA A 322 -12.31 -2.10 5.34
C ALA A 322 -13.34 -1.08 5.84
N TYR A 323 -14.42 -0.90 5.08
CA TYR A 323 -15.62 -0.22 5.52
C TYR A 323 -16.60 -1.26 6.06
N LYS A 324 -16.92 -1.20 7.35
CA LYS A 324 -17.79 -2.17 8.02
C LYS A 324 -19.10 -1.51 8.43
N PHE A 325 -20.21 -2.08 8.02
CA PHE A 325 -21.56 -1.62 8.37
C PHE A 325 -22.19 -2.61 9.34
N ASP A 326 -22.81 -2.14 10.42
CA ASP A 326 -23.45 -2.98 11.42
C ASP A 326 -24.98 -2.83 11.45
N GLN A 327 -25.66 -3.74 12.15
CA GLN A 327 -27.14 -3.72 12.26
C GLN A 327 -27.69 -2.60 13.16
N SER A 328 -26.84 -1.92 13.93
CA SER A 328 -27.20 -0.81 14.81
C SER A 328 -27.10 0.57 14.13
N GLY A 329 -26.68 0.60 12.86
CA GLY A 329 -26.48 1.84 12.10
C GLY A 329 -25.08 2.42 12.22
N GLY A 330 -24.13 1.66 12.76
CA GLY A 330 -22.71 2.01 12.85
C GLY A 330 -21.95 1.78 11.55
N ILE A 331 -20.94 2.62 11.32
CA ILE A 331 -19.94 2.47 10.26
C ILE A 331 -18.56 2.52 10.92
N ASP A 332 -17.82 1.42 10.86
CA ASP A 332 -16.44 1.35 11.31
C ASP A 332 -15.50 1.35 10.10
N ILE A 333 -14.50 2.23 10.13
CA ILE A 333 -13.44 2.31 9.13
C ILE A 333 -12.19 1.72 9.75
N GLU A 334 -11.74 0.59 9.23
CA GLU A 334 -10.57 -0.12 9.73
C GLU A 334 -9.45 -0.09 8.70
N THR A 335 -8.25 0.20 9.18
CA THR A 335 -7.00 0.02 8.43
C THR A 335 -6.13 -0.96 9.18
N ARG A 336 -5.62 -1.98 8.49
CA ARG A 336 -4.58 -2.88 9.02
C ARG A 336 -3.33 -2.70 8.17
N ALA A 337 -2.26 -2.24 8.79
CA ALA A 337 -0.94 -2.17 8.17
C ALA A 337 -0.19 -3.48 8.41
N THR A 338 0.37 -4.05 7.36
CA THR A 338 1.19 -5.26 7.38
C THR A 338 2.29 -5.12 6.30
N GLY A 339 2.96 -6.22 6.00
CA GLY A 339 4.02 -6.29 5.00
C GLY A 339 5.40 -6.25 5.62
N ILE A 340 6.34 -5.66 4.90
CA ILE A 340 7.74 -5.58 5.31
C ILE A 340 8.03 -4.14 5.69
N VAL A 341 8.77 -3.94 6.78
CA VAL A 341 9.22 -2.60 7.17
C VAL A 341 10.32 -2.13 6.20
N SER A 342 10.25 -0.87 5.74
CA SER A 342 11.36 -0.27 5.00
C SER A 342 12.56 -0.15 5.94
N SER A 343 13.66 -0.78 5.56
CA SER A 343 14.85 -0.93 6.40
C SER A 343 16.00 -0.08 5.88
N VAL A 344 16.92 0.24 6.79
CA VAL A 344 18.18 0.94 6.49
C VAL A 344 19.32 0.25 7.23
N ASN A 345 20.54 0.38 6.72
CA ASN A 345 21.71 -0.25 7.31
C ASN A 345 22.20 0.52 8.56
N ILE A 346 22.72 -0.19 9.55
CA ILE A 346 23.36 0.38 10.74
C ILE A 346 24.56 -0.48 11.15
N ASP A 347 25.69 0.17 11.46
CA ASP A 347 26.95 -0.52 11.72
C ASP A 347 26.88 -1.40 12.98
N PRO A 348 27.62 -2.52 13.03
CA PRO A 348 27.62 -3.42 14.17
C PRO A 348 27.94 -2.73 15.49
N GLY A 349 27.12 -2.99 16.51
CA GLY A 349 27.31 -2.46 17.87
C GLY A 349 26.85 -1.01 18.07
N LYS A 350 26.33 -0.35 17.02
CA LYS A 350 25.68 0.95 17.14
C LYS A 350 24.25 0.82 17.68
N THR A 351 23.69 1.93 18.14
CA THR A 351 22.28 2.08 18.55
C THR A 351 21.69 3.29 17.82
N SER A 352 20.38 3.32 17.54
CA SER A 352 19.74 4.46 16.88
C SER A 352 18.75 5.15 17.81
N ASP A 353 18.73 6.48 17.78
CA ASP A 353 17.66 7.27 18.43
C ASP A 353 16.39 7.33 17.55
N TYR A 354 16.45 6.87 16.29
CA TYR A 354 15.39 7.06 15.28
C TYR A 354 14.82 5.76 14.71
N GLY A 355 15.31 4.60 15.16
CA GLY A 355 14.93 3.31 14.59
C GLY A 355 15.10 2.17 15.59
N SER A 356 14.52 1.03 15.24
CA SER A 356 14.63 -0.22 16.02
C SER A 356 15.41 -1.26 15.22
N PHE A 357 16.13 -2.13 15.93
CA PHE A 357 16.77 -3.30 15.34
C PHE A 357 15.72 -4.37 15.02
N LEU A 358 15.86 -4.98 13.84
CA LEU A 358 14.98 -6.04 13.36
C LEU A 358 15.53 -7.43 13.70
#